data_AF-A0A1H4J330-F1
#
_entry.id   AF-A0A1H4J330-F1
#
_cell.length_a   1.000
_cell.length_b   1.000
_cell.length_c   1.000
_cell.angle_alpha   90.00
_cell.angle_beta   90.00
_cell.angle_gamma   90.00
#
_symmetry.space_group_name_H-M   'P 1'
#
loop_
_entity.id
_entity.type
_entity.pdbx_description
1 polymer ?
#
loop_
_entity_poly.entity_id
_entity_poly.type
_entity_poly.pdbx_seq_one_letter_code
_entity_poly.pdbx_strand_id
1 'polypeptide(L)'
;MYLNLKMTSILMVITFCYSCSLQNKFLPIHVEKKECLYGCQAYSVRISNDKKLEFEGKKNTVLIGKFSVVLSKSEHMSLLAQYEKIDYSKKNTSEERYIYDLQVTEIRDNRNFYSFQKKDIDNMEVAKFIVLLEEILKNKKVIN
;
A
#
# COMPACT_ATOMS: atom_id res chain seq x y z
N MET A 1 2.72 -28.57 -56.18
CA MET A 1 2.95 -28.97 -54.78
C MET A 1 3.71 -27.87 -54.03
N TYR A 2 3.13 -26.68 -53.83
CA TYR A 2 3.79 -25.57 -53.08
C TYR A 2 2.80 -24.54 -52.47
N LEU A 3 1.50 -24.85 -52.37
CA LEU A 3 0.51 -23.85 -51.90
C LEU A 3 0.04 -24.01 -50.44
N ASN A 4 0.34 -25.12 -49.77
CA ASN A 4 -0.24 -25.41 -48.44
C ASN A 4 0.70 -25.15 -47.25
N LEU A 5 1.91 -24.62 -47.47
CA LEU A 5 2.92 -24.49 -46.40
C LEU A 5 3.10 -23.05 -45.86
N LYS A 6 2.56 -22.02 -46.52
CA LYS A 6 2.73 -20.62 -46.09
C LYS A 6 1.61 -20.08 -45.19
N MET A 7 0.45 -20.74 -45.15
CA MET A 7 -0.74 -20.19 -44.48
C MET A 7 -0.81 -20.56 -42.98
N THR A 8 -0.08 -21.59 -42.54
CA THR A 8 -0.07 -22.05 -41.14
C THR A 8 0.92 -21.29 -40.26
N SER A 9 1.95 -20.66 -40.83
CA SER A 9 2.96 -19.91 -40.06
C SER A 9 2.51 -18.50 -39.63
N ILE A 10 1.49 -17.93 -40.28
CA ILE A 10 0.98 -16.59 -39.94
C ILE A 10 0.00 -16.65 -38.75
N LEU A 11 -0.73 -17.76 -38.60
CA LEU A 11 -1.73 -17.91 -37.53
C LEU A 11 -1.11 -18.14 -36.14
N MET A 12 0.16 -18.57 -36.07
CA MET A 12 0.85 -18.86 -34.82
C MET A 12 1.51 -17.63 -34.18
N VAL A 13 1.68 -16.53 -34.93
CA VAL A 13 2.24 -15.27 -34.42
C VAL A 13 1.15 -14.41 -33.77
N ILE A 14 -0.10 -14.53 -34.21
CA ILE A 14 -1.22 -13.72 -33.70
C ILE A 14 -1.68 -14.20 -32.32
N THR A 15 -1.49 -15.48 -31.99
CA THR A 15 -1.82 -16.04 -30.66
C THR A 15 -0.80 -15.72 -29.58
N PHE A 16 0.41 -15.25 -29.91
CA PHE A 16 1.42 -14.88 -28.91
C PHE A 16 1.31 -13.42 -28.43
N CYS A 17 0.52 -12.58 -29.10
CA CYS A 17 0.32 -11.17 -28.72
C CYS A 17 -0.79 -10.94 -27.68
N TYR A 18 -1.55 -11.97 -27.30
CA TYR A 18 -2.62 -11.85 -26.28
C TYR A 18 -2.14 -11.98 -24.83
N SER A 19 -0.84 -12.23 -24.61
CA SER A 19 -0.22 -12.03 -23.30
C SER A 19 0.18 -10.57 -23.10
N CYS A 20 -0.62 -9.62 -23.59
CA CYS A 20 -0.55 -8.25 -23.15
C CYS A 20 -1.00 -8.26 -21.69
N SER A 21 -0.02 -8.42 -20.81
CA SER A 21 -0.15 -8.38 -19.37
C SER A 21 -1.04 -7.19 -19.05
N LEU A 22 -2.23 -7.48 -18.52
CA LEU A 22 -3.10 -6.49 -17.92
C LEU A 22 -2.28 -5.92 -16.77
N GLN A 23 -1.48 -4.90 -17.07
CA GLN A 23 -0.67 -4.19 -16.11
C GLN A 23 -1.69 -3.39 -15.33
N ASN A 24 -2.33 -4.05 -14.35
CA ASN A 24 -3.08 -3.39 -13.30
C ASN A 24 -2.09 -2.40 -12.72
N LYS A 25 -2.20 -1.14 -13.16
CA LYS A 25 -1.43 -0.02 -12.64
C LYS A 25 -1.95 0.16 -11.23
N PHE A 26 -1.41 -0.64 -10.33
CA PHE A 26 -1.60 -0.49 -8.92
C PHE A 26 -1.08 0.90 -8.56
N LEU A 27 -1.84 1.64 -7.77
CA LEU A 27 -1.56 3.04 -7.51
C LEU A 27 -0.77 3.11 -6.21
N PRO A 28 0.27 3.96 -6.13
CA PRO A 28 1.14 3.97 -4.97
C PRO A 28 0.32 4.27 -3.72
N ILE A 29 0.34 3.35 -2.77
CA ILE A 29 -0.38 3.49 -1.49
C ILE A 29 0.45 4.40 -0.60
N HIS A 30 -0.19 5.40 -0.02
CA HIS A 30 0.41 6.30 0.95
C HIS A 30 -0.29 6.14 2.30
N VAL A 31 0.49 5.83 3.33
CA VAL A 31 0.03 5.75 4.71
C VAL A 31 0.71 6.86 5.50
N GLU A 32 -0.05 7.64 6.25
CA GLU A 32 0.49 8.67 7.13
C GLU A 32 -0.05 8.50 8.54
N LYS A 33 0.86 8.41 9.50
CA LYS A 33 0.56 8.57 10.92
C LYS A 33 0.87 10.00 11.33
N LYS A 34 -0.17 10.76 11.66
CA LYS A 34 -0.05 12.15 12.11
C LYS A 34 0.59 12.21 13.50
N GLU A 35 1.17 13.38 13.75
CA GLU A 35 1.64 13.73 15.08
C GLU A 35 0.49 13.83 16.08
N CYS A 36 0.78 13.48 17.32
CA CYS A 36 -0.08 13.69 18.48
C CYS A 36 0.74 14.38 19.58
N LEU A 37 0.07 14.90 20.61
CA LEU A 37 0.74 15.57 21.73
C LEU A 37 1.69 14.64 22.53
N TYR A 38 1.33 13.37 22.73
CA TYR A 38 2.01 12.47 23.67
C TYR A 38 2.63 11.22 23.03
N GLY A 39 3.94 11.27 22.74
CA GLY A 39 4.73 10.05 22.49
C GLY A 39 4.38 9.23 21.24
N CYS A 40 3.36 9.62 20.46
CA CYS A 40 2.98 8.88 19.27
C CYS A 40 4.09 8.94 18.21
N GLN A 41 4.28 7.82 17.51
CA GLN A 41 5.21 7.73 16.38
C GLN A 41 4.57 8.37 15.14
N ALA A 42 5.16 9.43 14.62
CA ALA A 42 4.70 10.07 13.40
C ALA A 42 5.61 9.70 12.22
N TYR A 43 5.01 9.22 11.14
CA TYR A 43 5.71 8.82 9.93
C TYR A 43 4.80 8.84 8.71
N SER A 44 5.41 8.83 7.53
CA SER A 44 4.74 8.52 6.27
C SER A 44 5.41 7.38 5.54
N VAL A 45 4.61 6.55 4.88
CA VAL A 45 5.05 5.43 4.06
C VAL A 45 4.43 5.55 2.69
N ARG A 46 5.23 5.37 1.64
CA ARG A 46 4.77 5.17 0.26
C ARG A 46 5.19 3.79 -0.22
N ILE A 47 4.22 2.99 -0.64
CA ILE A 47 4.42 1.66 -1.21
C ILE A 47 4.24 1.78 -2.72
N SER A 48 5.30 1.47 -3.46
CA SER A 48 5.34 1.51 -4.92
C SER A 48 5.31 0.10 -5.53
N ASN A 49 4.88 -0.01 -6.78
CA ASN A 49 4.69 -1.30 -7.47
C ASN A 49 5.99 -2.08 -7.73
N ASP A 50 7.13 -1.39 -7.67
CA ASP A 50 8.47 -1.95 -7.84
C ASP A 50 8.99 -2.64 -6.57
N LYS A 51 8.11 -2.89 -5.59
CA LYS A 51 8.43 -3.41 -4.25
C LYS A 51 9.24 -2.43 -3.41
N LYS A 52 9.29 -1.14 -3.78
CA LYS A 52 9.95 -0.12 -2.99
C LYS A 52 8.99 0.45 -1.96
N LEU A 53 9.45 0.49 -0.71
CA LEU A 53 8.79 1.17 0.40
C LEU A 53 9.65 2.38 0.78
N GLU A 54 9.10 3.56 0.58
CA GLU A 54 9.71 4.82 1.02
C GLU A 54 9.13 5.18 2.39
N PHE A 55 9.98 5.26 3.41
CA PHE A 55 9.62 5.61 4.77
C PHE A 55 10.18 6.99 5.11
N GLU A 56 9.36 7.84 5.73
CA GLU A 56 9.78 9.12 6.27
C GLU A 56 9.37 9.21 7.73
N GLY A 57 10.35 9.08 8.62
CA GLY A 57 10.14 9.22 10.06
C GLY A 57 10.18 10.69 10.47
N LYS A 58 9.19 11.13 11.25
CA LYS A 58 9.02 12.53 11.66
C LYS A 58 9.28 12.71 13.15
N LYS A 59 8.62 11.92 14.01
CA LYS A 59 8.68 12.07 15.47
C LYS A 59 8.53 10.72 16.17
N ASN A 60 9.30 10.48 17.23
CA ASN A 60 9.28 9.26 18.06
C ASN A 60 9.46 7.95 17.28
N THR A 61 10.04 7.98 16.08
CA THR A 61 10.41 6.80 15.29
C THR A 61 11.87 6.44 15.53
N VAL A 62 12.26 5.19 15.22
CA VAL A 62 13.65 4.73 15.33
C VAL A 62 14.55 5.51 14.36
N LEU A 63 14.07 5.70 13.14
CA LEU A 63 14.75 6.45 12.11
C LEU A 63 13.98 7.75 11.83
N ILE A 64 14.69 8.87 11.76
CA ILE A 64 14.15 10.20 11.41
C ILE A 64 14.70 10.62 10.05
N GLY A 65 13.85 11.16 9.19
CA GLY A 65 14.18 11.48 7.79
C GLY A 65 13.73 10.38 6.82
N LYS A 66 14.23 10.45 5.58
CA LYS A 66 13.78 9.62 4.46
C LYS A 66 14.65 8.39 4.24
N PHE A 67 14.03 7.24 4.17
CA PHE A 67 14.65 5.94 3.97
C PHE A 67 13.90 5.17 2.88
N SER A 68 14.63 4.34 2.15
CA SER A 68 14.06 3.45 1.14
C SER A 68 14.40 2.03 1.51
N VAL A 69 13.38 1.17 1.52
CA VAL A 69 13.52 -0.25 1.81
C VAL A 69 12.92 -1.05 0.64
N VAL A 70 13.58 -2.14 0.27
CA VAL A 70 13.05 -3.07 -0.72
C VAL A 70 12.27 -4.16 0.01
N LEU A 71 11.01 -4.33 -0.37
CA LEU A 71 10.15 -5.41 0.09
C LEU A 71 10.51 -6.70 -0.65
N SER A 72 10.49 -7.81 0.08
CA SER A 72 10.45 -9.13 -0.54
C SER A 72 9.15 -9.28 -1.34
N LYS A 73 9.16 -10.21 -2.30
CA LYS A 73 7.98 -10.48 -3.14
C LYS A 73 6.77 -10.86 -2.28
N SER A 74 6.98 -11.66 -1.23
CA SER A 74 5.91 -12.07 -0.30
C SER A 74 5.36 -10.88 0.49
N GLU A 75 6.22 -10.07 1.13
CA GLU A 75 5.80 -8.86 1.86
C GLU A 75 4.97 -7.94 0.97
N HIS A 76 5.45 -7.67 -0.25
CA HIS A 76 4.74 -6.82 -1.21
C HIS A 76 3.38 -7.41 -1.59
N MET A 77 3.33 -8.67 -2.01
CA MET A 77 2.06 -9.31 -2.41
C MET A 77 1.05 -9.38 -1.26
N SER A 78 1.51 -9.65 -0.03
CA SER A 78 0.65 -9.68 1.15
C SER A 78 0.07 -8.30 1.47
N LEU A 79 0.87 -7.23 1.37
CA LEU A 79 0.39 -5.87 1.55
C LEU A 79 -0.66 -5.49 0.51
N LEU A 80 -0.40 -5.78 -0.77
CA LEU A 80 -1.33 -5.48 -1.86
C LEU A 80 -2.65 -6.25 -1.69
N ALA A 81 -2.56 -7.56 -1.46
CA ALA A 81 -3.74 -8.41 -1.28
C ALA A 81 -4.58 -8.01 -0.06
N GLN A 82 -3.94 -7.48 0.99
CA GLN A 82 -4.66 -6.98 2.16
C GLN A 82 -5.27 -5.59 1.91
N TYR A 83 -4.59 -4.73 1.17
CA TYR A 83 -5.09 -3.41 0.76
C TYR A 83 -6.32 -3.51 -0.14
N GLU A 84 -6.32 -4.44 -1.10
CA GLU A 84 -7.43 -4.64 -2.05
C GLU A 84 -8.73 -5.08 -1.36
N LYS A 85 -8.65 -5.65 -0.15
CA LYS A 85 -9.82 -6.05 0.65
C LYS A 85 -10.44 -4.89 1.43
N ILE A 86 -9.79 -3.73 1.48
CA ILE A 86 -10.30 -2.58 2.22
C ILE A 86 -11.58 -2.10 1.51
N ASP A 87 -12.69 -2.22 2.23
CA ASP A 87 -13.96 -1.63 1.81
C ASP A 87 -13.99 -0.12 2.11
N TYR A 88 -13.74 0.68 1.08
CA TYR A 88 -13.75 2.15 1.15
C TYR A 88 -15.17 2.74 1.16
N SER A 89 -16.23 1.94 1.00
CA SER A 89 -17.60 2.43 1.15
C SER A 89 -17.95 2.73 2.61
N LYS A 90 -17.30 2.03 3.55
CA LYS A 90 -17.39 2.25 4.99
C LYS A 90 -16.53 3.42 5.44
N LYS A 91 -16.70 4.58 4.79
CA LYS A 91 -15.96 5.80 5.15
C LYS A 91 -16.30 6.21 6.58
N ASN A 92 -15.35 6.02 7.48
CA ASN A 92 -15.24 6.91 8.63
C ASN A 92 -14.55 8.18 8.16
N THR A 93 -15.35 9.11 7.65
CA THR A 93 -15.01 10.52 7.80
C THR A 93 -15.17 10.80 9.28
N SER A 94 -14.08 10.76 10.04
CA SER A 94 -14.07 11.37 11.37
C SER A 94 -14.41 12.85 11.18
N GLU A 95 -15.69 13.18 11.20
CA GLU A 95 -16.15 14.56 11.22
C GLU A 95 -15.56 15.21 12.46
N GLU A 96 -14.55 16.04 12.22
CA GLU A 96 -14.26 17.28 12.95
C GLU A 96 -14.05 17.23 14.47
N ARG A 97 -13.75 16.06 15.05
CA ARG A 97 -13.17 16.00 16.40
C ARG A 97 -11.71 15.55 16.33
N TYR A 98 -10.88 16.49 15.88
CA TYR A 98 -9.44 16.42 16.09
C TYR A 98 -9.17 16.48 17.60
N ILE A 99 -9.09 15.30 18.20
CA ILE A 99 -8.60 15.16 19.56
C ILE A 99 -7.08 15.13 19.42
N TYR A 100 -6.42 16.25 19.74
CA TYR A 100 -4.97 16.43 19.59
C TYR A 100 -4.13 15.35 20.29
N ASP A 101 -4.72 14.67 21.27
CA ASP A 101 -4.08 13.59 22.04
C ASP A 101 -4.10 12.24 21.32
N LEU A 102 -4.94 12.05 20.31
CA LEU A 102 -5.14 10.77 19.65
C LEU A 102 -4.52 10.76 18.26
N GLN A 103 -3.73 9.73 17.99
CA GLN A 103 -3.08 9.56 16.71
C GLN A 103 -4.08 9.22 15.60
N VAL A 104 -4.09 10.07 14.57
CA VAL A 104 -4.79 9.84 13.31
C VAL A 104 -3.87 9.09 12.35
N THR A 105 -4.42 8.08 11.68
CA THR A 105 -3.79 7.38 10.57
C THR A 105 -4.61 7.59 9.31
N GLU A 106 -3.95 8.00 8.24
CA GLU A 106 -4.51 8.21 6.91
C GLU A 106 -3.95 7.18 5.95
N ILE A 107 -4.81 6.58 5.13
CA ILE A 107 -4.46 5.69 4.02
C ILE A 107 -5.05 6.31 2.76
N ARG A 108 -4.22 6.50 1.74
CA ARG A 108 -4.67 7.07 0.47
C ARG A 108 -3.96 6.46 -0.72
N ASP A 109 -4.68 6.35 -1.83
CA ASP A 109 -4.11 6.30 -3.16
C ASP A 109 -4.69 7.50 -3.96
N ASN A 110 -4.65 7.46 -5.29
CA ASN A 110 -5.22 8.54 -6.12
C ASN A 110 -6.75 8.46 -6.31
N ARG A 111 -7.41 7.40 -5.84
CA ARG A 111 -8.86 7.13 -5.95
C ARG A 111 -9.54 7.07 -4.58
N ASN A 112 -8.82 6.56 -3.59
CA ASN A 112 -9.34 6.20 -2.28
C ASN A 112 -8.65 7.00 -1.18
N PHE A 113 -9.42 7.35 -0.16
CA PHE A 113 -8.95 8.00 1.06
C PHE A 113 -9.71 7.43 2.25
N TYR A 114 -8.97 7.06 3.29
CA TYR A 114 -9.51 6.53 4.54
C TYR A 114 -8.72 7.13 5.71
N SER A 115 -9.41 7.68 6.71
CA SER A 115 -8.80 8.34 7.87
C SER A 115 -9.47 7.84 9.14
N PHE A 116 -8.68 7.53 10.16
CA PHE A 116 -9.21 6.98 11.41
C PHE A 116 -8.28 7.25 12.59
N GLN A 117 -8.86 7.25 13.78
CA GLN A 117 -8.10 7.06 15.02
C GLN A 117 -8.14 5.57 15.39
N LYS A 118 -7.11 5.05 16.04
CA LYS A 118 -7.01 3.61 16.34
C LYS A 118 -8.22 3.04 17.09
N LYS A 119 -8.85 3.84 17.94
CA LYS A 119 -10.05 3.48 18.72
C LYS A 119 -11.33 3.38 17.87
N ASP A 120 -11.34 3.96 16.68
CA ASP A 120 -12.51 4.12 15.81
C ASP A 120 -12.41 3.22 14.55
N ILE A 121 -11.51 2.22 14.55
CA ILE A 121 -11.39 1.28 13.43
C ILE A 121 -12.54 0.27 13.50
N ASP A 122 -13.56 0.49 12.68
CA ASP A 122 -14.65 -0.44 12.43
C ASP A 122 -14.36 -1.39 11.26
N ASN A 123 -13.47 -0.98 10.34
CA ASN A 123 -13.07 -1.76 9.20
C ASN A 123 -11.92 -2.69 9.58
N MET A 124 -12.25 -3.96 9.85
CA MET A 124 -11.29 -5.00 10.19
C MET A 124 -10.18 -5.18 9.13
N GLU A 125 -10.46 -4.94 7.85
CA GLU A 125 -9.46 -5.09 6.79
C GLU A 125 -8.45 -3.94 6.80
N VAL A 126 -8.85 -2.73 7.22
CA VAL A 126 -7.94 -1.61 7.50
C VAL A 126 -7.03 -1.94 8.68
N ALA A 127 -7.59 -2.48 9.77
CA ALA A 127 -6.78 -2.88 10.93
C ALA A 127 -5.71 -3.91 10.54
N LYS A 128 -6.08 -4.95 9.80
CA LYS A 128 -5.16 -5.99 9.31
C LYS A 128 -4.08 -5.42 8.41
N PHE A 129 -4.43 -4.52 7.49
CA PHE A 129 -3.46 -3.87 6.61
C PHE A 129 -2.41 -3.09 7.40
N ILE A 130 -2.84 -2.29 8.37
CA ILE A 130 -1.94 -1.48 9.20
C ILE A 130 -1.05 -2.36 10.08
N VAL A 131 -1.61 -3.40 10.72
CA VAL A 131 -0.81 -4.33 11.54
C VAL A 131 0.27 -5.00 10.69
N LEU A 132 -0.07 -5.48 9.49
CA LEU A 132 0.89 -6.09 8.58
C LEU A 132 1.99 -5.09 8.17
N LEU A 133 1.60 -3.86 7.83
CA LEU A 133 2.56 -2.81 7.49
C LEU A 133 3.51 -2.51 8.65
N GLU A 134 2.99 -2.34 9.86
CA GLU A 134 3.81 -2.09 11.05
C GLU A 134 4.77 -3.24 11.36
N GLU A 135 4.32 -4.49 11.22
CA GLU A 135 5.18 -5.67 11.39
C GLU A 135 6.35 -5.65 10.41
N ILE A 136 6.08 -5.34 9.14
CA ILE A 136 7.13 -5.18 8.12
C ILE A 136 8.09 -4.06 8.52
N LEU A 137 7.58 -2.88 8.89
CA LEU A 137 8.43 -1.73 9.28
C LEU A 137 9.31 -2.05 10.51
N LYS A 138 8.79 -2.80 11.49
CA LYS A 138 9.55 -3.29 12.65
C LYS A 138 10.64 -4.27 12.25
N ASN A 139 10.32 -5.24 11.38
CA ASN A 139 11.29 -6.20 10.86
C ASN A 139 12.41 -5.52 10.05
N LYS A 140 12.10 -4.42 9.37
CA LYS A 140 13.08 -3.57 8.68
C LYS A 140 13.77 -2.55 9.61
N LYS A 141 13.45 -2.55 10.91
CA LYS A 141 14.02 -1.69 11.96
C LYS A 141 13.87 -0.19 11.70
N VAL A 142 12.77 0.22 11.06
CA VAL A 142 12.49 1.65 10.82
C VAL A 142 11.57 2.26 11.89
N ILE A 143 10.81 1.42 12.61
CA ILE A 143 10.00 1.77 13.79
C ILE A 143 10.22 0.75 14.93
N ASN A 144 9.75 1.09 16.14
CA ASN A 144 9.74 0.20 17.33
C ASN A 144 8.47 -0.64 17.40
#